data_AF-A0A937KRW1-F1
#
_entry.id   AF-A0A937KRW1-F1
#
_cell.length_a   1.000
_cell.length_b   1.000
_cell.length_c   1.000
_cell.angle_alpha   90.00
_cell.angle_beta   90.00
_cell.angle_gamma   90.00
#
_symmetry.space_group_name_H-M   'P 1'
#
loop_
_entity.id
_entity.type
_entity.pdbx_description
1 polymer ?
#
loop_
_entity_poly.entity_id
_entity_poly.type
_entity_poly.pdbx_seq_one_letter_code
_entity_poly.pdbx_strand_id
1 'polypeptide(L)'
;GQLLVEEQLMSLEDLKEAAMDFLDNGGAPSGSPEYCNYCKGSRDASSSDNPQKAIISLKNDRETKYSTYITVQNELVGAYNELRNREAQRLYRRDFTEMEAEYLNPETPSSVRDELKDKVKAVQELFPQKLSEAETSNN
;
A
#
# COMPACT_ATOMS: atom_id res chain seq x y z
N GLY A 1 3.69 -14.97 15.45
CA GLY A 1 3.92 -15.91 14.34
C GLY A 1 5.09 -15.40 13.55
N GLN A 2 5.76 -16.25 12.79
CA GLN A 2 6.80 -15.82 11.85
C GLN A 2 6.18 -15.70 10.46
N LEU A 3 6.54 -14.64 9.73
CA LEU A 3 6.13 -14.44 8.35
C LEU A 3 7.28 -14.79 7.41
N LEU A 4 6.94 -15.25 6.21
CA LEU A 4 7.88 -15.39 5.11
C LEU A 4 7.59 -14.28 4.11
N VAL A 5 8.53 -13.35 3.97
CA VAL A 5 8.49 -12.25 2.99
C VAL A 5 9.67 -12.45 2.05
N GLU A 6 9.42 -12.65 0.75
CA GLU A 6 10.45 -13.01 -0.24
C GLU A 6 11.35 -14.18 0.21
N GLU A 7 10.74 -15.23 0.77
CA GLU A 7 11.42 -16.43 1.31
C GLU A 7 12.28 -16.19 2.57
N GLN A 8 12.25 -14.99 3.15
CA GLN A 8 12.98 -14.65 4.38
C GLN A 8 12.05 -14.54 5.58
N LEU A 9 12.52 -15.03 6.75
CA LEU A 9 11.81 -14.89 8.01
C LEU A 9 11.80 -13.43 8.45
N MET A 10 10.60 -12.86 8.59
CA MET A 10 10.39 -11.48 9.01
C MET A 10 9.48 -11.42 10.22
N SER A 11 9.71 -10.43 11.08
CA SER A 11 8.80 -10.11 12.16
C SER A 11 7.54 -9.41 11.62
N LEU A 12 6.45 -9.42 12.39
CA LEU A 12 5.26 -8.64 12.03
C LEU A 12 5.52 -7.14 12.08
N GLU A 13 6.45 -6.69 12.92
CA GLU A 13 6.77 -5.28 13.12
C GLU A 13 7.49 -4.70 11.90
N ASP A 14 8.35 -5.48 11.25
CA ASP A 14 9.12 -5.06 10.07
C ASP A 14 8.30 -5.14 8.76
N LEU A 15 7.16 -5.84 8.78
CA LEU A 15 6.34 -6.06 7.59
C LEU A 15 5.86 -4.75 6.96
N LYS A 16 5.49 -3.76 7.79
CA LYS A 16 5.03 -2.46 7.31
C LYS A 16 6.13 -1.74 6.53
N GLU A 17 7.34 -1.70 7.08
CA GLU A 17 8.49 -1.05 6.45
C GLU A 17 8.88 -1.78 5.16
N ALA A 18 8.97 -3.10 5.18
CA ALA A 18 9.27 -3.90 3.98
C ALA A 18 8.21 -3.71 2.87
N ALA A 19 6.93 -3.64 3.23
CA ALA A 19 5.87 -3.35 2.27
C ALA A 19 6.00 -1.93 1.71
N MET A 20 6.35 -0.93 2.54
CA MET A 20 6.58 0.43 2.06
C MET A 20 7.76 0.50 1.10
N ASP A 21 8.88 -0.15 1.42
CA ASP A 21 10.07 -0.20 0.58
C ASP A 21 9.77 -0.85 -0.76
N PHE A 22 9.06 -1.98 -0.76
CA PHE A 22 8.63 -2.64 -1.98
C PHE A 22 7.70 -1.74 -2.81
N LEU A 23 6.69 -1.12 -2.20
CA LEU A 23 5.71 -0.28 -2.91
C LEU A 23 6.34 1.00 -3.46
N ASP A 24 7.25 1.63 -2.72
CA ASP A 24 7.89 2.90 -3.07
C ASP A 24 9.25 2.74 -3.76
N ASN A 25 9.66 1.51 -4.11
CA ASN A 25 10.97 1.20 -4.68
C ASN A 25 11.30 2.04 -5.92
N GLY A 26 10.43 1.98 -6.95
CA GLY A 26 10.62 2.73 -8.20
C GLY A 26 11.81 2.25 -9.05
N GLY A 27 12.01 0.93 -9.15
CA GLY A 27 13.14 0.28 -9.81
C GLY A 27 13.20 0.45 -11.33
N ALA A 28 12.11 0.86 -11.97
CA ALA A 28 12.09 1.10 -13.41
C ALA A 28 13.11 2.19 -13.82
N PRO A 29 13.90 2.00 -14.90
CA PRO A 29 14.91 2.96 -15.32
C PRO A 29 14.32 4.33 -15.69
N SER A 30 15.10 5.39 -15.44
CA SER A 30 14.76 6.75 -15.87
C SER A 30 14.56 6.83 -17.38
N GLY A 31 13.45 7.46 -17.80
CA GLY A 31 13.06 7.57 -19.20
C GLY A 31 12.22 6.40 -19.74
N SER A 32 11.98 5.37 -18.94
CA SER A 32 11.01 4.32 -19.28
C SER A 32 9.56 4.78 -19.00
N PRO A 33 8.54 4.20 -19.67
CA PRO A 33 7.14 4.46 -19.36
C PRO A 33 6.74 4.11 -17.91
N GLU A 34 7.54 3.27 -17.26
CA GLU A 34 7.30 2.76 -15.91
C GLU A 34 8.03 3.56 -14.84
N TYR A 35 8.79 4.58 -15.23
CA TYR A 35 9.56 5.39 -14.30
C TYR A 35 8.66 6.10 -13.31
N CYS A 36 8.81 5.74 -12.03
CA CYS A 36 8.12 6.43 -10.95
C CYS A 36 8.91 7.68 -10.52
N ASN A 37 8.38 8.86 -10.83
CA ASN A 37 9.02 10.14 -10.52
C ASN A 37 8.76 10.64 -9.08
N TYR A 38 7.79 10.05 -8.37
CA TYR A 38 7.48 10.40 -6.97
C TYR A 38 7.98 9.35 -5.97
N CYS A 39 8.47 8.20 -6.44
CA CYS A 39 9.02 7.14 -5.60
C CYS A 39 10.34 7.58 -4.95
N LYS A 40 10.50 7.24 -3.67
CA LYS A 40 11.66 7.61 -2.84
C LYS A 40 12.46 6.41 -2.33
N GLY A 41 12.11 5.19 -2.72
CA GLY A 41 12.83 3.98 -2.38
C GLY A 41 14.20 3.85 -3.06
N SER A 42 14.83 2.69 -2.87
CA SER A 42 16.21 2.40 -3.30
C SER A 42 16.39 2.32 -4.81
N ARG A 43 15.30 2.21 -5.58
CA ARG A 43 15.29 1.99 -7.03
C ARG A 43 16.05 0.73 -7.43
N ASP A 44 15.92 -0.31 -6.62
CA ASP A 44 16.49 -1.60 -6.92
C ASP A 44 15.76 -2.25 -8.10
N ALA A 45 16.52 -2.64 -9.12
CA ALA A 45 15.99 -3.31 -10.30
C ALA A 45 15.53 -4.76 -10.02
N SER A 46 15.93 -5.37 -8.90
CA SER A 46 15.37 -6.67 -8.46
C SER A 46 14.05 -6.56 -7.68
N SER A 47 13.63 -5.35 -7.29
CA SER A 47 12.38 -5.11 -6.58
C SER A 47 11.32 -4.48 -7.51
N SER A 48 10.26 -3.86 -6.98
CA SER A 48 9.14 -3.40 -7.80
C SER A 48 9.50 -2.25 -8.73
N ASP A 49 9.01 -2.30 -9.98
CA ASP A 49 9.23 -1.24 -10.97
C ASP A 49 8.61 0.09 -10.53
N ASN A 50 7.37 0.04 -10.02
CA ASN A 50 6.58 1.17 -9.55
C ASN A 50 5.33 0.68 -8.77
N PRO A 51 4.67 1.58 -7.99
CA PRO A 51 3.47 1.22 -7.23
C PRO A 51 2.29 0.76 -8.09
N GLN A 52 2.23 1.15 -9.37
CA GLN A 52 1.15 0.72 -10.28
C GLN A 52 1.26 -0.75 -10.63
N LYS A 53 2.46 -1.34 -10.59
CA LYS A 53 2.68 -2.75 -10.92
C LYS A 53 2.97 -3.61 -9.70
N ALA A 54 3.30 -3.00 -8.56
CA ALA A 54 3.51 -3.71 -7.31
C ALA A 54 2.24 -4.44 -6.87
N ILE A 55 2.33 -5.77 -6.74
CA ILE A 55 1.25 -6.63 -6.23
C ILE A 55 1.81 -7.37 -5.02
N ILE A 56 1.14 -7.23 -3.88
CA ILE A 56 1.48 -7.99 -2.68
C ILE A 56 0.56 -9.21 -2.64
N SER A 57 1.15 -10.40 -2.68
CA SER A 57 0.42 -11.65 -2.61
C SER A 57 0.51 -12.23 -1.20
N LEU A 58 -0.64 -12.33 -0.53
CA LEU A 58 -0.75 -12.94 0.79
C LEU A 58 -1.19 -14.40 0.63
N LYS A 59 -0.36 -15.31 1.14
CA LYS A 59 -0.69 -16.73 1.26
C LYS A 59 -0.71 -17.11 2.73
N ASN A 60 -1.82 -17.68 3.18
CA ASN A 60 -1.99 -18.12 4.56
C ASN A 60 -2.11 -19.65 4.59
N ASP A 61 -1.48 -20.29 5.57
CA ASP A 61 -1.72 -21.69 5.87
C ASP A 61 -3.00 -21.86 6.69
N ARG A 62 -3.67 -23.01 6.55
CA ARG A 62 -4.93 -23.32 7.26
C ARG A 62 -4.80 -23.27 8.78
N GLU A 63 -3.61 -23.47 9.31
CA GLU A 63 -3.32 -23.43 10.74
C GLU A 63 -3.00 -22.01 11.25
N THR A 64 -2.96 -21.02 10.35
CA THR A 64 -2.71 -19.62 10.71
C THR A 64 -3.83 -19.11 11.59
N LYS A 65 -3.49 -18.64 12.79
CA LYS A 65 -4.46 -18.00 13.68
C LYS A 65 -5.06 -16.77 12.99
N TYR A 66 -6.38 -16.63 13.06
CA TYR A 66 -7.09 -15.48 12.50
C TYR A 66 -6.54 -14.14 13.01
N SER A 67 -6.12 -14.07 14.28
CA SER A 67 -5.48 -12.86 14.84
C SER A 67 -4.18 -12.47 14.12
N THR A 68 -3.39 -13.45 13.68
CA THR A 68 -2.18 -13.21 12.88
C THR A 68 -2.56 -12.64 11.51
N TYR A 69 -3.56 -13.23 10.85
CA TYR A 69 -4.05 -12.74 9.56
C TYR A 69 -4.51 -11.28 9.64
N ILE A 70 -5.30 -10.92 10.66
CA ILE A 70 -5.73 -9.53 10.87
C ILE A 70 -4.55 -8.59 11.13
N THR A 71 -3.56 -9.04 11.91
CA THR A 71 -2.36 -8.23 12.17
C THR A 71 -1.60 -7.93 10.88
N VAL A 72 -1.37 -8.95 10.05
CA VAL A 72 -0.72 -8.79 8.73
C VAL A 72 -1.47 -7.78 7.87
N GLN A 73 -2.79 -7.92 7.76
CA GLN A 73 -3.61 -7.01 6.95
C GLN A 73 -3.53 -5.57 7.47
N ASN A 74 -3.51 -5.37 8.79
CA ASN A 74 -3.36 -4.03 9.38
C ASN A 74 -2.02 -3.39 9.04
N GLU A 75 -0.93 -4.15 9.08
CA GLU A 75 0.40 -3.62 8.72
C GLU A 75 0.49 -3.29 7.23
N LEU A 76 -0.06 -4.13 6.35
CA LEU A 76 -0.10 -3.86 4.91
C LEU A 76 -0.95 -2.61 4.60
N VAL A 77 -2.13 -2.48 5.20
CA VAL A 77 -2.96 -1.27 5.08
C VAL A 77 -2.24 -0.05 5.64
N GLY A 78 -1.53 -0.22 6.77
CA GLY A 78 -0.68 0.80 7.37
C GLY A 78 0.38 1.31 6.42
N ALA A 79 1.08 0.43 5.70
CA ALA A 79 2.08 0.79 4.69
C ALA A 79 1.50 1.65 3.57
N TYR A 80 0.33 1.27 3.02
CA TYR A 80 -0.36 2.08 2.01
C TYR A 80 -0.75 3.45 2.57
N ASN A 81 -1.27 3.51 3.79
CA ASN A 81 -1.71 4.76 4.40
C ASN A 81 -0.54 5.73 4.64
N GLU A 82 0.64 5.27 5.05
CA GLU A 82 1.82 6.12 5.19
C GLU A 82 2.24 6.75 3.86
N LEU A 83 2.34 5.93 2.81
CA LEU A 83 2.73 6.38 1.48
C LEU A 83 1.70 7.34 0.88
N ARG A 84 0.41 7.06 1.08
CA ARG A 84 -0.69 7.93 0.65
C ARG A 84 -0.73 9.23 1.44
N ASN A 85 -0.53 9.19 2.77
CA ASN A 85 -0.44 10.39 3.61
C ASN A 85 0.70 11.29 3.14
N ARG A 86 1.87 10.71 2.84
CA ARG A 86 3.01 11.46 2.30
C ARG A 86 2.67 12.21 1.01
N GLU A 87 2.03 11.56 0.05
CA GLU A 87 1.67 12.21 -1.22
C GLU A 87 0.50 13.19 -1.07
N ALA A 88 -0.48 12.88 -0.23
CA ALA A 88 -1.56 13.79 0.11
C ALA A 88 -1.04 15.06 0.78
N GLN A 89 -0.07 14.94 1.69
CA GLN A 89 0.59 16.10 2.30
C GLN A 89 1.35 16.92 1.26
N ARG A 90 2.01 16.27 0.29
CA ARG A 90 2.71 16.97 -0.80
C ARG A 90 1.75 17.72 -1.73
N LEU A 91 0.62 17.11 -2.08
CA LEU A 91 -0.32 17.64 -3.07
C LEU A 91 -1.35 18.60 -2.48
N TYR A 92 -1.83 18.32 -1.28
CA TYR A 92 -3.03 18.95 -0.70
C TYR A 92 -2.84 19.48 0.73
N ARG A 93 -1.66 19.26 1.35
CA ARG A 93 -1.37 19.69 2.74
C ARG A 93 -2.34 19.10 3.77
N ARG A 94 -2.80 17.88 3.52
CA ARG A 94 -3.72 17.12 4.38
C ARG A 94 -3.29 15.67 4.40
N ASP A 95 -3.60 14.97 5.48
CA ASP A 95 -3.42 13.52 5.52
C ASP A 95 -4.50 12.85 4.66
N PHE A 96 -4.08 11.83 3.93
CA PHE A 96 -4.96 11.01 3.11
C PHE A 96 -6.04 10.36 3.98
N THR A 97 -5.65 9.79 5.12
CA THR A 97 -6.58 9.09 6.02
C THR A 97 -7.67 10.01 6.56
N GLU A 98 -7.35 11.28 6.82
CA GLU A 98 -8.35 12.28 7.24
C GLU A 98 -9.29 12.66 6.09
N MET A 99 -8.74 12.89 4.89
CA MET A 99 -9.54 13.19 3.70
C MET A 99 -10.46 12.03 3.33
N GLU A 100 -9.98 10.79 3.40
CA GLU A 100 -10.76 9.59 3.11
C GLU A 100 -11.86 9.39 4.17
N ALA A 101 -11.55 9.56 5.46
CA ALA A 101 -12.54 9.49 6.52
C ALA A 101 -13.64 10.56 6.37
N GLU A 102 -13.27 11.80 6.05
CA GLU A 102 -14.23 12.88 5.80
C GLU A 102 -15.08 12.61 4.56
N TYR A 103 -14.48 12.09 3.49
CA TYR A 103 -15.19 11.71 2.26
C TYR A 103 -16.20 10.57 2.49
N LEU A 104 -15.82 9.56 3.27
CA LEU A 104 -16.66 8.39 3.55
C LEU A 104 -17.75 8.66 4.60
N ASN A 105 -17.61 9.71 5.41
CA ASN A 105 -18.60 10.04 6.42
C ASN A 105 -19.93 10.49 5.76
N PRO A 106 -21.05 9.78 6.02
CA PRO A 106 -22.36 10.14 5.48
C PRO A 106 -22.85 11.53 5.89
N GLU A 107 -22.40 12.04 7.03
CA GLU A 107 -22.77 13.34 7.59
C GLU A 107 -22.02 14.52 6.94
N THR A 108 -20.91 14.25 6.23
CA THR A 108 -20.17 15.29 5.50
C THR A 108 -21.04 15.89 4.39
N PRO A 109 -21.13 17.24 4.26
CA PRO A 109 -21.89 17.89 3.21
C PRO A 109 -21.51 17.39 1.81
N SER A 110 -22.50 17.21 0.93
CA SER A 110 -22.26 16.66 -0.41
C SER A 110 -21.22 17.46 -1.22
N SER A 111 -21.23 18.78 -1.11
CA SER A 111 -20.25 19.66 -1.75
C SER A 111 -18.82 19.38 -1.32
N VAL A 112 -18.60 19.07 -0.03
CA VAL A 112 -17.28 18.72 0.51
C VAL A 112 -16.86 17.34 0.03
N ARG A 113 -17.78 16.36 0.04
CA ARG A 113 -17.49 15.02 -0.50
C ARG A 113 -17.15 15.04 -1.98
N ASP A 114 -17.84 15.86 -2.76
CA ASP A 114 -17.57 16.02 -4.20
C ASP A 114 -16.16 16.61 -4.43
N GLU A 115 -15.73 17.57 -3.62
CA GLU A 115 -14.36 18.11 -3.67
C GLU A 115 -13.31 17.06 -3.25
N LEU A 116 -13.58 16.30 -2.19
CA LEU A 116 -12.65 15.28 -1.69
C LEU A 116 -12.52 14.09 -2.62
N LYS A 117 -13.58 13.73 -3.36
CA LYS A 117 -13.62 12.57 -4.23
C LYS A 117 -12.44 12.52 -5.20
N ASP A 118 -12.17 13.62 -5.90
CA ASP A 118 -11.10 13.67 -6.89
C ASP A 118 -9.71 13.66 -6.23
N LYS A 119 -9.56 14.30 -5.06
CA LYS A 119 -8.30 14.30 -4.30
C LYS A 119 -7.97 12.93 -3.72
N VAL A 120 -8.94 12.26 -3.11
CA VAL A 120 -8.79 10.90 -2.57
C VAL A 120 -8.43 9.93 -3.68
N LYS A 121 -9.14 9.99 -4.82
CA LYS A 121 -8.84 9.15 -5.98
C LYS A 121 -7.44 9.40 -6.53
N ALA A 122 -7.03 10.66 -6.70
CA ALA A 122 -5.70 10.97 -7.20
C ALA A 122 -4.58 10.38 -6.31
N VAL A 123 -4.75 10.37 -4.99
CA VAL A 123 -3.77 9.76 -4.07
C VAL A 123 -3.82 8.23 -4.10
N GLN A 124 -5.02 7.63 -4.16
CA GLN A 124 -5.18 6.19 -4.32
C GLN A 124 -4.58 5.70 -5.66
N GLU A 125 -4.67 6.51 -6.71
CA GLU A 125 -4.07 6.24 -8.02
C GLU A 125 -2.54 6.34 -8.01
N LEU A 126 -1.91 7.03 -7.05
CA LEU A 126 -0.45 6.96 -6.90
C LEU A 126 -0.03 5.64 -6.26
N PHE A 127 -0.71 5.21 -5.20
CA PHE A 127 -0.43 3.95 -4.51
C PHE A 127 -1.67 3.05 -4.48
N PRO A 128 -1.98 2.34 -5.58
CA PRO A 128 -3.16 1.49 -5.67
C PRO A 128 -2.97 0.27 -4.77
N GLN A 129 -3.97 -0.04 -3.94
CA GLN A 129 -3.90 -1.16 -3.02
C GLN A 129 -4.17 -2.47 -3.75
N LYS A 130 -3.10 -3.12 -4.22
CA LYS A 130 -3.15 -4.38 -4.98
C LYS A 130 -2.72 -5.54 -4.09
N LEU A 131 -3.64 -5.94 -3.22
CA LEU A 131 -3.51 -7.14 -2.40
C LEU A 131 -4.19 -8.30 -3.10
N SER A 132 -3.44 -9.38 -3.33
CA SER A 132 -3.96 -10.63 -3.87
C SER A 132 -3.92 -11.69 -2.79
N GLU A 133 -5.07 -12.28 -2.47
CA GLU A 133 -5.14 -13.39 -1.52
C GLU A 133 -5.17 -14.71 -2.30
N ALA A 134 -4.21 -15.59 -2.04
CA ALA A 134 -4.24 -16.94 -2.56
C ALA A 134 -4.86 -17.86 -1.49
N GLU A 135 -6.03 -18.42 -1.77
CA GLU A 135 -6.55 -19.53 -0.98
C GLU A 135 -5.64 -20.76 -1.14
N THR A 136 -5.45 -21.52 -0.06
CA THR A 136 -4.62 -22.74 -0.08
C THR A 136 -5.11 -23.71 -1.15
N SER A 137 -4.32 -23.93 -2.20
CA SER A 137 -4.50 -25.05 -3.11
C SER A 137 -4.09 -26.34 -2.40
N ASN A 138 -5.04 -27.23 -2.19
CA ASN A 138 -4.79 -28.59 -1.72
C ASN A 138 -4.20 -29.42 -2.87
N ASN A 139 -3.03 -30.03 -2.65
CA ASN A 139 -2.66 -31.28 -3.34
C ASN A 139 -3.16 -32.47 -2.51
#